data_AF-A0AA51C5R4-F1
#
_entry.id   AF-A0AA51C5R4-F1
#
_cell.length_a   1.000
_cell.length_b   1.000
_cell.length_c   1.000
_cell.angle_alpha   90.00
_cell.angle_beta   90.00
_cell.angle_gamma   90.00
#
_symmetry.space_group_name_H-M   'P 1'
#
loop_
_entity.id
_entity.type
_entity.pdbx_description
1 polymer ?
#
loop_
_entity_poly.entity_id
_entity_poly.type
_entity_poly.pdbx_seq_one_letter_code
_entity_poly.pdbx_strand_id
1 'polypeptide(L)'
;MSLGIRIKTLRKAARLTQQALADKTDVSRIYIQALESNRRLPSMKLLAKLAQALDVEITDLVKGAPSDEAGRVHLEEVLENAEDVEIWYKSYRFSKNELSFIKQIIEATVSFWQNENIDQKG
;
A
#
# COMPACT_ATOMS: atom_id res chain seq x y z
N MET A 1 -0.63 -5.93 0.55
CA MET A 1 0.62 -5.22 0.13
C MET A 1 1.83 -5.83 0.85
N SER A 2 2.94 -6.08 0.16
CA SER A 2 4.19 -6.61 0.77
C SER A 2 5.04 -5.50 1.40
N LEU A 3 5.91 -5.83 2.35
CA LEU A 3 6.85 -4.89 2.98
C LEU A 3 7.71 -4.11 1.98
N GLY A 4 8.28 -4.77 0.96
CA GLY A 4 9.12 -4.10 -0.03
C GLY A 4 8.36 -3.03 -0.83
N ILE A 5 7.11 -3.31 -1.19
CA ILE A 5 6.23 -2.34 -1.84
C ILE A 5 5.94 -1.16 -0.90
N ARG A 6 5.65 -1.42 0.39
CA ARG A 6 5.47 -0.37 1.41
C ARG A 6 6.68 0.56 1.49
N ILE A 7 7.87 0.00 1.66
CA ILE A 7 9.13 0.77 1.72
C ILE A 7 9.29 1.65 0.47
N LYS A 8 9.03 1.07 -0.72
CA LYS A 8 9.13 1.80 -2.00
C LYS A 8 8.11 2.94 -2.10
N THR A 9 6.87 2.71 -1.67
CA THR A 9 5.80 3.71 -1.70
C THR A 9 6.13 4.87 -0.76
N LEU A 10 6.48 4.58 0.49
CA LEU A 10 6.84 5.60 1.49
C LEU A 10 8.09 6.38 1.08
N ARG A 11 9.11 5.71 0.52
CA ARG A 11 10.30 6.40 -0.02
C ARG A 11 9.93 7.41 -1.09
N LYS A 12 9.03 7.05 -2.01
CA LYS A 12 8.56 7.95 -3.06
C LYS A 12 7.73 9.11 -2.50
N ALA A 13 6.89 8.85 -1.49
CA ALA A 13 6.14 9.89 -0.79
C ALA A 13 7.07 10.91 -0.10
N ALA A 14 8.14 10.42 0.53
CA ALA A 14 9.22 11.23 1.10
C ALA A 14 10.16 11.88 0.05
N ARG A 15 9.88 11.70 -1.26
CA ARG A 15 10.68 12.22 -2.39
C ARG A 15 12.16 11.80 -2.37
N LEU A 16 12.47 10.65 -1.78
CA LEU A 16 13.83 10.14 -1.69
C LEU A 16 14.17 9.24 -2.88
N THR A 17 15.40 9.30 -3.37
CA THR A 17 15.96 8.26 -4.25
C THR A 17 16.34 7.02 -3.44
N GLN A 18 16.53 5.86 -4.07
CA GLN A 18 17.03 4.67 -3.37
C GLN A 18 18.41 4.92 -2.75
N GLN A 19 19.24 5.77 -3.39
CA GLN A 19 20.53 6.18 -2.85
C GLN A 19 20.34 7.04 -1.60
N ALA A 20 19.48 8.05 -1.65
CA ALA A 20 19.23 8.92 -0.50
C ALA A 20 18.67 8.16 0.73
N LEU A 21 17.81 7.15 0.50
CA LEU A 21 17.35 6.28 1.58
C LEU A 21 18.46 5.38 2.12
N ALA A 22 19.31 4.85 1.24
CA ALA A 22 20.49 4.06 1.63
C ALA A 22 21.44 4.88 2.51
N ASP A 23 21.73 6.12 2.12
CA ASP A 23 22.60 7.04 2.86
C ASP A 23 22.01 7.34 4.25
N LYS A 24 20.69 7.61 4.34
CA LYS A 24 19.99 7.85 5.61
C LYS A 24 19.94 6.63 6.53
N THR A 25 20.00 5.41 6.00
CA THR A 25 19.86 4.17 6.78
C THR A 25 21.19 3.44 6.99
N ASP A 26 22.28 3.98 6.45
CA ASP A 26 23.63 3.42 6.53
C ASP A 26 23.68 1.98 5.99
N VAL A 27 23.15 1.80 4.78
CA VAL A 27 23.21 0.55 4.01
C VAL A 27 23.49 0.83 2.54
N SER A 28 23.79 -0.20 1.75
CA SER A 28 24.01 0.01 0.31
C SER A 28 22.70 0.25 -0.45
N ARG A 29 22.76 1.05 -1.53
CA ARG A 29 21.64 1.24 -2.47
C ARG A 29 21.12 -0.08 -3.03
N ILE A 30 22.02 -1.02 -3.35
CA ILE A 30 21.64 -2.37 -3.83
C ILE A 30 20.83 -3.10 -2.76
N TYR A 31 21.16 -2.91 -1.49
CA TYR A 31 20.39 -3.51 -0.40
C TYR A 31 18.99 -2.90 -0.30
N ILE A 32 18.84 -1.57 -0.36
CA ILE A 32 17.52 -0.92 -0.46
C ILE A 32 16.72 -1.46 -1.66
N GLN A 33 17.34 -1.59 -2.83
CA GLN A 33 16.67 -2.17 -4.00
C GLN A 33 16.23 -3.62 -3.75
N ALA A 34 17.04 -4.43 -3.07
CA ALA A 34 16.69 -5.81 -2.71
C ALA A 34 15.52 -5.87 -1.71
N LEU A 35 15.45 -4.93 -0.76
CA LEU A 35 14.31 -4.78 0.15
C LEU A 35 13.04 -4.40 -0.62
N GLU A 36 13.11 -3.38 -1.48
CA GLU A 36 11.95 -2.90 -2.27
C GLU A 36 11.40 -3.94 -3.25
N SER A 37 12.23 -4.90 -3.66
CA SER A 37 11.85 -6.02 -4.54
C SER A 37 11.50 -7.30 -3.76
N ASN A 38 11.41 -7.24 -2.43
CA ASN A 38 11.17 -8.38 -1.54
C ASN A 38 12.19 -9.53 -1.67
N ARG A 39 13.38 -9.28 -2.25
CA ARG A 39 14.46 -10.28 -2.35
C ARG A 39 15.25 -10.46 -1.05
N ARG A 40 15.16 -9.49 -0.15
CA ARG A 40 15.76 -9.50 1.19
C ARG A 40 14.71 -8.97 2.18
N LEU A 41 14.76 -9.48 3.40
CA LEU A 41 14.01 -8.94 4.53
C LEU A 41 14.96 -8.12 5.43
N PRO A 42 14.54 -6.94 5.93
CA PRO A 42 15.36 -6.17 6.86
C PRO A 42 15.34 -6.82 8.24
N SER A 43 16.39 -6.62 9.03
CA SER A 43 16.34 -6.90 10.47
C SER A 43 15.46 -5.88 11.18
N MET A 44 15.00 -6.18 12.40
CA MET A 44 14.24 -5.22 13.22
C MET A 44 15.00 -3.90 13.43
N LYS A 45 16.33 -3.97 13.61
CA LYS A 45 17.17 -2.78 13.72
C LYS A 45 17.14 -1.92 12.46
N LEU A 46 17.21 -2.54 11.28
CA LEU A 46 17.12 -1.80 10.01
C LEU A 46 15.70 -1.29 9.75
N LEU A 47 14.68 -2.04 10.15
CA LEU A 47 13.29 -1.63 10.06
C LEU A 47 13.03 -0.33 10.85
N ALA A 48 13.57 -0.22 12.06
CA ALA A 48 13.51 1.00 12.86
C ALA A 48 14.22 2.18 12.18
N LYS A 49 15.42 1.95 11.62
CA LYS A 49 16.13 2.98 10.84
C LYS A 49 15.34 3.43 9.61
N LEU A 50 14.69 2.50 8.91
CA LEU A 50 13.85 2.80 7.75
C LEU A 50 12.65 3.66 8.14
N ALA A 51 11.98 3.32 9.25
CA ALA A 51 10.85 4.08 9.76
C ALA A 51 11.27 5.53 10.07
N GLN A 52 12.38 5.69 10.79
CA GLN A 52 12.94 7.01 11.10
C GLN A 52 13.37 7.80 9.84
N ALA A 53 14.01 7.14 8.87
CA ALA A 53 14.46 7.78 7.64
C ALA A 53 13.31 8.24 6.73
N LEU A 54 12.16 7.59 6.85
CA LEU A 54 10.93 7.84 6.09
C LEU A 54 9.92 8.70 6.84
N ASP A 55 10.21 9.07 8.09
CA ASP A 55 9.33 9.85 8.98
C ASP A 55 7.97 9.19 9.21
N VAL A 56 8.00 7.90 9.56
CA VAL A 56 6.80 7.07 9.83
C VAL A 56 7.02 6.18 11.05
N GLU A 57 5.94 5.59 11.56
CA GLU A 57 6.02 4.58 12.60
C GLU A 57 6.43 3.21 12.02
N ILE A 58 7.04 2.35 12.84
CA ILE A 58 7.38 0.99 12.42
C ILE A 58 6.12 0.23 11.97
N THR A 59 4.98 0.50 12.61
CA THR A 59 3.68 -0.08 12.25
C THR A 59 3.28 0.22 10.81
N ASP A 60 3.67 1.37 10.25
CA ASP A 60 3.34 1.75 8.88
C ASP A 60 4.12 0.91 7.85
N LEU A 61 5.27 0.35 8.26
CA LEU A 61 6.05 -0.59 7.46
C LEU A 61 5.51 -2.03 7.55
N VAL A 62 5.02 -2.44 8.73
CA VAL A 62 4.67 -3.85 8.99
C VAL A 62 3.18 -4.17 8.92
N LYS A 63 2.29 -3.20 9.16
CA LYS A 63 0.84 -3.44 9.04
C LYS A 63 0.53 -3.82 7.60
N GLY A 64 0.07 -5.07 7.44
CA GLY A 64 -0.63 -5.50 6.25
C GLY A 64 -1.82 -4.58 6.00
N ALA A 65 -2.32 -4.56 4.75
CA ALA A 65 -3.71 -4.15 4.60
C ALA A 65 -4.55 -5.09 5.47
N PRO A 66 -5.63 -4.63 6.13
CA PRO A 66 -6.56 -5.54 6.77
C PRO A 66 -6.93 -6.63 5.76
N SER A 67 -6.56 -7.86 6.06
CA SER A 67 -6.82 -9.02 5.23
C SER A 67 -7.27 -10.16 6.12
N ASP A 68 -8.20 -10.96 5.63
CA ASP A 68 -8.63 -12.17 6.33
C ASP A 68 -7.50 -13.22 6.40
N GLU A 69 -7.76 -14.34 7.08
CA GLU A 69 -6.81 -15.45 7.21
C GLU A 69 -6.43 -16.07 5.85
N ALA A 70 -7.24 -15.85 4.81
CA ALA A 70 -6.98 -16.28 3.43
C ALA A 70 -6.19 -15.24 2.61
N GLY A 71 -5.78 -14.11 3.22
CA GLY A 71 -5.05 -13.04 2.55
C GLY A 71 -5.90 -12.22 1.58
N ARG A 72 -7.23 -12.30 1.67
CA ARG A 72 -8.16 -11.50 0.88
C ARG A 72 -8.32 -10.14 1.52
N VAL A 73 -8.41 -9.12 0.67
CA VAL A 73 -8.71 -7.75 1.10
C VAL A 73 -10.14 -7.46 0.65
N HIS A 74 -11.02 -7.17 1.60
CA HIS A 74 -12.36 -6.71 1.32
C HIS A 74 -12.32 -5.21 1.05
N LEU A 75 -12.35 -4.84 -0.25
CA LEU A 75 -12.27 -3.44 -0.68
C LEU A 75 -13.37 -2.57 -0.06
N GLU A 76 -14.56 -3.13 0.13
CA GLU A 76 -15.68 -2.44 0.78
C GLU A 76 -15.33 -2.01 2.20
N GLU A 77 -14.82 -2.93 3.03
CA GLU A 77 -14.37 -2.62 4.40
C GLU A 77 -13.25 -1.57 4.41
N VAL A 78 -12.32 -1.61 3.45
CA VAL A 78 -11.25 -0.62 3.33
C VAL A 78 -11.81 0.76 2.99
N LEU A 79 -12.81 0.83 2.11
CA LEU A 79 -13.44 2.08 1.70
C LEU A 79 -14.42 2.63 2.76
N GLU A 80 -15.04 1.77 3.56
CA GLU A 80 -15.98 2.16 4.61
C GLU A 80 -15.30 2.60 5.91
N ASN A 81 -14.16 2.00 6.26
CA ASN A 81 -13.36 2.40 7.42
C ASN A 81 -12.35 3.53 7.09
N ALA A 82 -12.62 4.34 6.06
CA ALA A 82 -11.71 5.39 5.58
C ALA A 82 -11.46 6.55 6.58
N GLU A 83 -12.12 6.56 7.73
CA GLU A 83 -11.80 7.52 8.81
C GLU A 83 -10.48 7.18 9.49
N ASP A 84 -10.13 5.90 9.58
CA ASP A 84 -8.91 5.40 10.23
C ASP A 84 -7.83 4.97 9.24
N VAL A 85 -8.11 5.05 7.93
CA VAL A 85 -7.24 4.54 6.87
C VAL A 85 -7.01 5.58 5.78
N GLU A 86 -5.75 5.96 5.58
CA GLU A 86 -5.36 6.75 4.41
C GLU A 86 -5.25 5.86 3.16
N ILE A 87 -6.06 6.16 2.13
CA ILE A 87 -6.04 5.41 0.87
C ILE A 87 -5.22 6.17 -0.17
N TRP A 88 -4.15 5.52 -0.61
CA TRP A 88 -3.20 6.05 -1.58
C TRP A 88 -3.20 5.22 -2.87
N TYR A 89 -3.16 5.89 -4.02
CA TYR A 89 -2.86 5.28 -5.31
C TYR A 89 -1.67 5.97 -5.96
N LYS A 90 -0.58 5.23 -6.14
CA LYS A 90 0.73 5.78 -6.55
C LYS A 90 1.19 6.87 -5.55
N SER A 91 1.27 8.12 -5.99
CA SER A 91 1.63 9.28 -5.16
C SER A 91 0.42 10.15 -4.83
N TYR A 92 -0.78 9.67 -5.10
CA TYR A 92 -2.03 10.39 -4.89
C TYR A 92 -2.72 9.88 -3.62
N ARG A 93 -3.08 10.80 -2.72
CA ARG A 93 -3.90 10.51 -1.55
C ARG A 93 -5.33 10.94 -1.86
N PHE A 94 -6.29 10.02 -1.74
CA PHE A 94 -7.69 10.34 -1.97
C PHE A 94 -8.32 11.04 -0.77
N SER A 95 -9.19 12.01 -1.05
CA SER A 95 -10.11 12.60 -0.09
C SER A 95 -11.36 11.73 0.11
N LYS A 96 -12.13 11.98 1.18
CA LYS A 96 -13.39 11.26 1.45
C LYS A 96 -14.38 11.34 0.27
N ASN A 97 -14.49 12.50 -0.38
CA ASN A 97 -15.40 12.70 -1.50
C ASN A 97 -14.98 11.87 -2.73
N GLU A 98 -13.67 11.80 -3.00
CA GLU A 98 -13.14 11.00 -4.10
C GLU A 98 -13.27 9.51 -3.85
N LEU A 99 -13.09 9.08 -2.60
CA LEU A 99 -13.34 7.69 -2.21
C LEU A 99 -14.81 7.31 -2.37
N SER A 100 -15.74 8.21 -2.03
CA SER A 100 -17.16 8.01 -2.27
C SER A 100 -17.47 7.87 -3.76
N PHE A 101 -16.89 8.73 -4.60
CA PHE A 101 -17.03 8.63 -6.06
C PHE A 101 -16.45 7.31 -6.62
N ILE A 102 -15.26 6.91 -6.15
CA ILE A 102 -14.64 5.63 -6.53
C ILE A 102 -15.52 4.45 -6.11
N LYS A 103 -16.10 4.48 -4.90
CA LYS A 103 -17.03 3.45 -4.42
C LYS A 103 -18.21 3.30 -5.39
N GLN A 104 -18.86 4.40 -5.79
CA GLN A 104 -19.97 4.38 -6.74
C GLN A 104 -19.59 3.78 -8.11
N ILE A 105 -18.40 4.13 -8.63
CA ILE A 105 -17.91 3.55 -9.89
C ILE A 105 -17.74 2.04 -9.76
N ILE A 106 -17.13 1.58 -8.66
CA ILE A 106 -16.90 0.15 -8.41
C ILE A 106 -18.25 -0.57 -8.32
N GLU A 107 -19.20 -0.06 -7.54
CA GLU A 107 -20.55 -0.64 -7.38
C GLU A 107 -21.29 -0.74 -8.72
N ALA A 108 -21.28 0.33 -9.51
CA ALA A 108 -21.90 0.35 -10.84
C ALA A 108 -21.24 -0.67 -11.78
N THR A 109 -19.91 -0.76 -11.77
CA THR A 109 -19.14 -1.69 -12.61
C THR A 109 -19.41 -3.15 -12.22
N VAL A 110 -19.43 -3.45 -10.92
CA VAL A 110 -19.73 -4.80 -10.42
C VAL A 110 -21.15 -5.20 -10.78
N SER A 111 -22.12 -4.31 -10.58
CA SER A 111 -23.53 -4.55 -10.91
C SER A 111 -23.71 -4.82 -12.40
N PHE A 112 -23.01 -4.05 -13.26
CA PHE A 112 -23.01 -4.25 -14.69
C PHE A 112 -22.53 -5.66 -15.08
N TRP A 113 -21.38 -6.10 -14.57
CA TRP A 113 -20.84 -7.43 -14.87
C TRP A 113 -21.68 -8.57 -14.30
N GLN A 114 -22.33 -8.37 -13.15
CA GLN A 114 -23.25 -9.37 -12.60
C GLN A 114 -24.48 -9.53 -13.48
N ASN A 115 -25.01 -8.43 -14.04
CA ASN A 115 -26.15 -8.46 -14.95
C ASN A 115 -25.80 -9.07 -16.32
N GLU A 116 -24.63 -8.74 -16.90
CA GLU A 116 -24.18 -9.37 -18.17
C GLU A 116 -23.99 -10.89 -18.07
N ASN A 117 -23.58 -11.40 -16.90
CA ASN A 117 -23.43 -12.85 -16.68
C ASN A 117 -24.76 -13.60 -16.57
N ILE A 118 -25.88 -12.89 -16.38
CA ILE A 118 -27.24 -13.47 -16.37
C ILE A 118 -27.73 -13.65 -17.81
N ASP A 119 -27.41 -12.71 -18.70
CA ASP A 119 -27.87 -12.73 -20.11
C ASP A 119 -27.11 -13.75 -21.00
N GLN A 120 -25.93 -14.21 -20.60
CA GLN A 120 -25.16 -15.24 -21.34
C GLN A 120 -25.50 -16.69 -20.95
N LYS A 121 -26.42 -16.89 -20.00
CA LYS A 121 -26.87 -18.23 -19.56
C LYS A 121 -28.31 -18.57 -19.99
N GLY A 122 -28.96 -17.71 -20.77
CA GLY A 122 -30.30 -17.90 -21.33
C GLY A 122 -30.32 -18.57 -22.69
#